data_AF-A0A929DC45-F1
#
_entry.id   AF-A0A929DC45-F1
#
_cell.length_a   1.000
_cell.length_b   1.000
_cell.length_c   1.000
_cell.angle_alpha   90.00
_cell.angle_beta   90.00
_cell.angle_gamma   90.00
#
_symmetry.space_group_name_H-M   'P 1'
#
loop_
_entity.id
_entity.type
_entity.pdbx_description
1 polymer ?
#
loop_
_entity_poly.entity_id
_entity_poly.type
_entity_poly.pdbx_seq_one_letter_code
_entity_poly.pdbx_strand_id
1 'polypeptide(L)'
;LALVFLLYETLLMVDAIGCTLVRLTITHNHLLQWTTAAHTIRLFGKEMKVALMWHQMGAAPILALALALLIGMLNPAVLPIAAPLLLLWLVSPPIAYWISRPVVHKQAPLSADQREQLRRLARRTWVYFEQFVGPDDYWLPPDHFQEDPIGRVAHRTSPTNLGLLLLSTLAAYDLGYIGLTELALRLRDTFDSMGRLERYRGHFLNWYHTHTLAPLPPRYVSTVDSGNLAGCLLALKQGLLALPHEPILRWQRWQGLLDTLSILAETVEEPALSPSAGSGQAPSASLRTGPSASLRTGLSKGLEGMDLQEAGTVLGAHLAHIRQQVLALRDDPAGWPLLLTRLNDDGWQELEHLLLSLVKAGSSALDATTLRNLRFWSGQVRRQLLNMQNEQDLLLPWLGPLSQPPALFTQAQTDPAITDAWQALQDALPTTLRLDEVAEVCRAGRARLDQLQSMLSSPLPMVQEARAWCTRLTEGLYSAYMMAGSSLVGYQDMSAQSEAYFRAMDFRFLFDSQRQVFHLGYNVEAEELDSNHYDLLASEAR
;
A
#
# COMPACT_ATOMS: atom_id res chain seq x y z
N LEU A 1 -28.25 28.80 -10.47
CA LEU A 1 -28.63 28.07 -9.25
C LEU A 1 -29.37 28.98 -8.28
N ALA A 2 -28.76 30.08 -7.80
CA ALA A 2 -29.42 31.04 -6.89
C ALA A 2 -30.82 31.51 -7.37
N LEU A 3 -30.95 31.95 -8.63
CA LEU A 3 -32.26 32.39 -9.17
C LEU A 3 -33.29 31.26 -9.30
N VAL A 4 -32.83 30.02 -9.52
CA VAL A 4 -33.69 28.83 -9.66
C VAL A 4 -34.32 28.46 -8.32
N PHE A 5 -33.54 28.55 -7.24
CA PHE A 5 -33.97 28.15 -5.90
C PHE A 5 -34.47 29.29 -5.03
N LEU A 6 -34.33 30.55 -5.49
CA LEU A 6 -34.70 31.75 -4.72
C LEU A 6 -36.08 31.65 -4.05
N LEU A 7 -37.11 31.21 -4.78
CA LEU A 7 -38.46 31.09 -4.23
C LEU A 7 -38.55 30.02 -3.14
N TYR A 8 -37.90 28.87 -3.35
CA TYR A 8 -37.88 27.78 -2.39
C TYR A 8 -37.05 28.14 -1.14
N GLU A 9 -35.88 28.75 -1.32
CA GLU A 9 -35.05 29.27 -0.23
C GLU A 9 -35.80 30.32 0.58
N THR A 10 -36.55 31.20 -0.07
CA THR A 10 -37.39 32.20 0.63
C THR A 10 -38.42 31.53 1.51
N LEU A 11 -39.10 30.48 1.02
CA LEU A 11 -40.07 29.72 1.82
C LEU A 11 -39.42 29.04 3.03
N LEU A 12 -38.24 28.44 2.85
CA LEU A 12 -37.47 27.86 3.94
C LEU A 12 -37.04 28.91 4.98
N MET A 13 -36.60 30.08 4.54
CA MET A 13 -36.20 31.16 5.44
C MET A 13 -37.40 31.71 6.23
N VAL A 14 -38.56 31.86 5.60
CA VAL A 14 -39.78 32.31 6.27
C VAL A 14 -40.22 31.29 7.33
N ASP A 15 -40.21 29.99 7.00
CA ASP A 15 -40.50 28.91 7.96
C ASP A 15 -39.51 28.91 9.13
N ALA A 16 -38.22 29.04 8.84
CA ALA A 16 -37.17 29.09 9.86
C ALA A 16 -37.32 30.31 10.78
N ILE A 17 -37.62 31.50 10.23
CA ILE A 17 -37.89 32.71 11.01
C ILE A 17 -39.11 32.50 11.89
N GLY A 18 -40.21 31.97 11.35
CA GLY A 18 -41.43 31.69 12.09
C GLY A 18 -41.20 30.71 13.23
N CYS A 19 -40.55 29.58 12.95
CA CYS A 19 -40.18 28.58 13.95
C CYS A 19 -39.29 29.17 15.04
N THR A 20 -38.32 30.01 14.67
CA THR A 20 -37.42 30.67 15.63
C THR A 20 -38.18 31.64 16.53
N LEU A 21 -39.05 32.46 15.97
CA LEU A 21 -39.88 33.39 16.74
C LEU A 21 -40.80 32.64 17.71
N VAL A 22 -41.46 31.55 17.28
CA VAL A 22 -42.30 30.71 18.15
C VAL A 22 -41.48 30.06 19.26
N ARG A 23 -40.26 29.59 18.96
CA ARG A 23 -39.38 28.98 19.97
C ARG A 23 -38.85 29.98 20.99
N LEU A 24 -38.53 31.20 20.56
CA LEU A 24 -38.04 32.26 21.44
C LEU A 24 -39.13 32.89 22.30
N THR A 25 -40.36 33.00 21.78
CA THR A 25 -41.43 33.76 22.46
C THR A 25 -42.45 32.87 23.18
N ILE A 26 -42.67 31.64 22.71
CA ILE A 26 -43.72 30.76 23.23
C ILE A 26 -43.10 29.52 23.88
N THR A 27 -42.39 28.68 23.12
CA THR A 27 -42.11 27.30 23.56
C THR A 27 -40.84 27.15 24.40
N HIS A 28 -39.86 28.05 24.25
CA HIS A 28 -38.56 28.04 24.96
C HIS A 28 -37.78 26.70 24.87
N ASN A 29 -38.13 25.83 23.92
CA ASN A 29 -37.56 24.49 23.74
C ASN A 29 -36.85 24.36 22.38
N HIS A 30 -35.85 23.49 22.29
CA HIS A 30 -35.07 23.23 21.05
C HIS A 30 -34.42 24.48 20.44
N LEU A 31 -33.94 25.40 21.29
CA LEU A 31 -33.34 26.69 20.91
C LEU A 31 -32.02 26.57 20.10
N LEU A 32 -31.44 25.36 20.02
CA LEU A 32 -30.19 25.08 19.30
C LEU A 32 -30.34 24.02 18.20
N GLN A 33 -31.57 23.72 17.76
CA GLN A 33 -31.78 22.73 16.72
C GLN A 33 -31.37 23.29 15.35
N TRP A 34 -30.10 23.11 15.01
CA TRP A 34 -29.61 23.27 13.65
C TRP A 34 -29.99 22.04 12.85
N THR A 35 -30.81 22.20 11.81
CA THR A 35 -30.82 21.23 10.71
C THR A 35 -29.50 21.36 9.97
N THR A 36 -28.51 20.58 10.39
CA THR A 36 -27.25 20.45 9.67
C THR A 36 -27.49 19.84 8.29
N ALA A 37 -26.60 20.12 7.33
CA ALA A 37 -26.63 19.47 6.01
C ALA A 37 -26.68 17.92 6.09
N ALA A 38 -26.20 17.34 7.20
CA ALA A 38 -26.29 15.92 7.49
C ALA A 38 -27.72 15.39 7.73
N HIS A 39 -28.63 16.22 8.27
CA HIS A 39 -30.04 15.84 8.45
C HIS A 39 -30.78 15.79 7.11
N THR A 40 -30.45 16.71 6.20
CA THR A 40 -30.92 16.67 4.80
C THR A 40 -30.40 15.41 4.10
N ILE A 41 -29.13 15.06 4.24
CA ILE A 41 -28.56 13.83 3.65
C ILE A 41 -29.27 12.54 4.15
N ARG A 42 -29.66 12.47 5.43
CA ARG A 42 -30.47 11.35 5.97
C ARG A 42 -31.89 11.30 5.40
N LEU A 43 -32.53 12.45 5.18
CA LEU A 43 -33.83 12.56 4.51
C LEU A 43 -33.77 12.18 3.01
N PHE A 44 -32.59 12.28 2.39
CA PHE A 44 -32.32 11.93 0.99
C PHE A 44 -31.72 10.52 0.79
N GLY A 45 -31.89 9.61 1.75
CA GLY A 45 -31.31 8.26 1.72
C GLY A 45 -31.53 7.48 0.41
N LYS A 46 -30.51 6.71 0.02
CA LYS A 46 -30.29 5.69 -1.06
C LYS A 46 -31.18 5.59 -2.32
N GLU A 47 -32.43 6.03 -2.32
CA GLU A 47 -33.30 6.10 -3.50
C GLU A 47 -33.70 7.55 -3.79
N MET A 48 -32.78 8.28 -4.43
CA MET A 48 -33.08 9.61 -4.96
C MET A 48 -34.10 9.50 -6.11
N LYS A 49 -35.39 9.50 -5.77
CA LYS A 49 -36.49 9.52 -6.73
C LYS A 49 -36.90 10.97 -7.00
N VAL A 50 -37.13 11.29 -8.27
CA VAL A 50 -37.65 12.60 -8.72
C VAL A 50 -38.91 12.99 -7.93
N ALA A 51 -39.75 12.01 -7.60
CA ALA A 51 -40.97 12.20 -6.80
C ALA A 51 -40.70 12.78 -5.40
N LEU A 52 -39.58 12.43 -4.76
CA LEU A 52 -39.19 12.95 -3.45
C LEU A 52 -38.86 14.45 -3.52
N MET A 53 -38.16 14.87 -4.58
CA MET A 53 -37.83 16.29 -4.81
C MET A 53 -39.08 17.12 -5.10
N TRP A 54 -40.05 16.57 -5.85
CA TRP A 54 -41.35 17.22 -6.05
C TRP A 54 -42.16 17.33 -4.76
N HIS A 55 -42.09 16.33 -3.87
CA HIS A 55 -42.80 16.38 -2.60
C HIS A 55 -42.20 17.44 -1.66
N GLN A 56 -40.87 17.50 -1.57
CA GLN A 56 -40.19 18.44 -0.66
C GLN A 56 -40.17 19.88 -1.20
N MET A 57 -39.97 20.06 -2.50
CA MET A 57 -39.86 21.38 -3.13
C MET A 57 -41.16 21.85 -3.79
N GLY A 58 -42.25 21.09 -3.67
CA GLY A 58 -43.52 21.33 -4.39
C GLY A 58 -44.16 22.70 -4.11
N ALA A 59 -43.87 23.31 -2.95
CA ALA A 59 -44.35 24.64 -2.61
C ALA A 59 -43.88 25.73 -3.59
N ALA A 60 -42.66 25.61 -4.14
CA ALA A 60 -42.13 26.59 -5.09
C ALA A 60 -42.85 26.55 -6.46
N PRO A 61 -43.03 25.39 -7.12
CA PRO A 61 -43.89 25.26 -8.31
C PRO A 61 -45.33 25.74 -8.09
N ILE A 62 -45.95 25.39 -6.95
CA ILE A 62 -47.32 25.82 -6.62
C ILE A 62 -47.40 27.34 -6.53
N LEU A 63 -46.46 27.97 -5.83
CA LEU A 63 -46.42 29.42 -5.67
C LEU A 63 -46.08 30.13 -6.99
N ALA A 64 -45.22 29.55 -7.83
CA ALA A 64 -44.95 30.06 -9.17
C ALA A 64 -46.22 30.04 -10.05
N LEU A 65 -47.02 28.97 -10.00
CA LEU A 65 -48.30 28.89 -10.71
C LEU A 65 -49.32 29.91 -10.17
N ALA A 66 -49.40 30.08 -8.86
CA ALA A 66 -50.27 31.07 -8.23
C ALA A 66 -49.90 32.51 -8.64
N LEU A 67 -48.61 32.84 -8.67
CA LEU A 67 -48.10 34.13 -9.14
C LEU A 67 -48.37 34.34 -10.63
N ALA A 68 -48.19 33.31 -11.45
CA ALA A 68 -48.51 33.36 -12.88
C ALA A 68 -49.99 33.68 -13.13
N LEU A 69 -50.89 33.02 -12.38
CA LEU A 69 -52.33 33.26 -12.45
C LEU A 69 -52.68 34.68 -11.99
N LEU A 70 -52.10 35.12 -10.87
CA LEU A 70 -52.32 36.46 -10.32
C LEU A 70 -51.89 37.56 -11.31
N ILE A 71 -50.70 37.42 -11.91
CA ILE A 71 -50.20 38.34 -12.93
C ILE A 71 -51.10 38.30 -14.17
N GLY A 72 -51.53 37.11 -14.60
CA GLY A 72 -52.46 36.95 -15.72
C GLY A 72 -53.82 37.61 -15.49
N MET A 73 -54.30 37.68 -14.24
CA MET A 73 -55.56 38.34 -13.89
C MET A 73 -55.43 39.86 -13.73
N LEU A 74 -54.32 40.34 -13.18
CA LEU A 74 -54.13 41.77 -12.85
C LEU A 74 -53.48 42.57 -13.99
N ASN A 75 -52.49 42.01 -14.68
CA ASN A 75 -51.79 42.67 -15.77
C ASN A 75 -51.16 41.66 -16.75
N PRO A 76 -51.95 41.16 -17.73
CA PRO A 76 -51.49 40.16 -18.70
C PRO A 76 -50.25 40.57 -19.49
N ALA A 77 -50.03 41.87 -19.72
CA ALA A 77 -48.91 42.39 -20.51
C ALA A 77 -47.54 42.16 -19.83
N VAL A 78 -47.51 41.95 -18.50
CA VAL A 78 -46.29 41.69 -17.74
C VAL A 78 -45.93 40.20 -17.73
N LEU A 79 -46.86 39.31 -18.07
CA LEU A 79 -46.64 37.87 -18.03
C LEU A 79 -45.45 37.40 -18.89
N PRO A 80 -45.23 37.89 -20.13
CA PRO A 80 -44.05 37.54 -20.92
C PRO A 80 -42.73 37.95 -20.26
N ILE A 81 -42.73 39.03 -19.47
CA ILE A 81 -41.54 39.54 -18.76
C ILE A 81 -41.25 38.67 -17.53
N ALA A 82 -42.28 38.24 -16.80
CA ALA A 82 -42.14 37.39 -15.62
C ALA A 82 -41.95 35.89 -15.94
N ALA A 83 -42.35 35.45 -17.14
CA ALA A 83 -42.34 34.06 -17.55
C ALA A 83 -40.98 33.34 -17.37
N PRO A 84 -39.82 33.94 -17.71
CA PRO A 84 -38.53 33.26 -17.52
C PRO A 84 -38.28 32.88 -16.06
N LEU A 85 -38.62 33.75 -15.11
CA LEU A 85 -38.41 33.50 -13.69
C LEU A 85 -39.42 32.48 -13.13
N LEU A 86 -40.69 32.60 -13.53
CA LEU A 86 -41.75 31.67 -13.14
C LEU A 86 -41.47 30.25 -13.64
N LEU A 87 -40.97 30.11 -14.87
CA LEU A 87 -40.56 28.82 -15.44
C LEU A 87 -39.39 28.22 -14.66
N LEU A 88 -38.38 29.02 -14.30
CA LEU A 88 -37.25 28.53 -13.50
C LEU A 88 -37.70 27.99 -12.13
N TRP A 89 -38.65 28.66 -11.47
CA TRP A 89 -39.21 28.19 -10.20
C TRP A 89 -40.08 26.94 -10.37
N LEU A 90 -40.84 26.85 -11.47
CA LEU A 90 -41.64 25.69 -11.82
C LEU A 90 -40.78 24.44 -12.04
N VAL A 91 -39.63 24.60 -12.71
CA VAL A 91 -38.69 23.49 -12.97
C VAL A 91 -37.60 23.35 -11.90
N SER A 92 -37.73 24.02 -10.75
CA SER A 92 -36.72 23.93 -9.68
C SER A 92 -36.58 22.50 -9.10
N PRO A 93 -37.63 21.68 -8.89
CA PRO A 93 -37.45 20.30 -8.40
C PRO A 93 -36.65 19.38 -9.33
N PRO A 94 -36.89 19.32 -10.66
CA PRO A 94 -36.06 18.50 -11.54
C PRO A 94 -34.62 19.02 -11.68
N ILE A 95 -34.38 20.33 -11.57
CA ILE A 95 -33.02 20.89 -11.53
C ILE A 95 -32.29 20.45 -10.26
N ALA A 96 -32.95 20.52 -9.09
CA ALA A 96 -32.40 20.03 -7.82
C ALA A 96 -32.05 18.54 -7.91
N TYR A 97 -32.94 17.74 -8.47
CA TYR A 97 -32.65 16.33 -8.71
C TYR A 97 -31.42 16.12 -9.61
N TRP A 98 -31.29 16.88 -10.70
CA TRP A 98 -30.18 16.75 -11.63
C TRP A 98 -28.81 17.08 -11.00
N ILE A 99 -28.73 18.18 -10.22
CA ILE A 99 -27.48 18.59 -9.55
C ILE A 99 -27.12 17.71 -8.35
N SER A 100 -28.09 17.04 -7.74
CA SER A 100 -27.85 16.14 -6.60
C SER A 100 -27.47 14.72 -7.03
N ARG A 101 -27.44 14.41 -8.34
CA ARG A 101 -26.92 13.12 -8.82
C ARG A 101 -25.44 13.00 -8.47
N PRO A 102 -24.97 11.81 -8.02
CA PRO A 102 -23.55 11.60 -7.77
C PRO A 102 -22.79 11.88 -9.06
N VAL A 103 -21.84 12.82 -9.00
CA VAL A 103 -20.91 13.06 -10.10
C VAL A 103 -20.06 11.81 -10.22
N VAL A 104 -20.36 10.96 -11.20
CA VAL A 104 -19.49 9.84 -11.55
C VAL A 104 -18.26 10.44 -12.23
N HIS A 105 -17.27 10.81 -11.43
CA HIS A 105 -15.96 11.18 -11.95
C HIS A 105 -15.39 9.95 -12.68
N LYS A 106 -15.40 9.98 -14.01
CA LYS A 106 -14.60 9.04 -14.80
C LYS A 106 -13.14 9.39 -14.55
N GLN A 107 -12.49 8.69 -13.64
CA GLN A 107 -11.05 8.81 -13.42
C GLN A 107 -10.35 8.43 -14.73
N ALA A 108 -9.58 9.37 -15.30
CA ALA A 108 -8.72 9.03 -16.41
C ALA A 108 -7.70 7.97 -15.94
N PRO A 109 -7.53 6.86 -16.67
CA PRO A 109 -6.55 5.86 -16.28
C PRO A 109 -5.16 6.51 -16.32
N LEU A 110 -4.37 6.31 -15.26
CA LEU A 110 -2.98 6.75 -15.22
C LEU A 110 -2.20 6.15 -16.40
N SER A 111 -1.38 6.97 -17.06
CA SER A 111 -0.43 6.50 -18.07
C SER A 111 0.62 5.57 -17.45
N ALA A 112 1.35 4.82 -18.29
CA ALA A 112 2.43 3.96 -17.80
C ALA A 112 3.49 4.78 -17.05
N ASP A 113 3.87 5.94 -17.58
CA ASP A 113 4.87 6.83 -16.98
C ASP A 113 4.40 7.39 -15.64
N GLN A 114 3.13 7.82 -15.54
CA GLN A 114 2.55 8.30 -14.28
C GLN A 114 2.53 7.21 -13.21
N ARG A 115 2.21 5.96 -13.59
CA ARG A 115 2.26 4.83 -12.66
C ARG A 115 3.69 4.57 -12.21
N GLU A 116 4.67 4.61 -13.11
CA GLU A 116 6.06 4.40 -12.74
C GLU A 116 6.56 5.50 -11.78
N GLN A 117 6.22 6.76 -12.05
CA GLN A 117 6.54 7.89 -11.16
C GLN A 117 5.93 7.71 -9.77
N LEU A 118 4.64 7.35 -9.67
CA LEU A 118 3.98 7.12 -8.39
C LEU A 118 4.56 5.92 -7.64
N ARG A 119 4.97 4.86 -8.34
CA ARG A 119 5.63 3.72 -7.71
C ARG A 119 7.03 4.05 -7.20
N ARG A 120 7.81 4.85 -7.92
CA ARG A 120 9.10 5.34 -7.41
C ARG A 120 8.91 6.25 -6.21
N LEU A 121 7.91 7.12 -6.22
CA LEU A 121 7.54 7.92 -5.07
C LEU A 121 7.19 7.03 -3.88
N ALA A 122 6.33 6.03 -4.06
CA ALA A 122 5.96 5.09 -3.01
C ALA A 122 7.17 4.32 -2.45
N ARG A 123 8.10 3.87 -3.31
CA ARG A 123 9.34 3.20 -2.87
C ARG A 123 10.23 4.14 -2.05
N ARG A 124 10.39 5.40 -2.47
CA ARG A 124 11.12 6.42 -1.70
C ARG A 124 10.43 6.75 -0.38
N THR A 125 9.10 6.85 -0.36
CA THR A 125 8.32 7.07 0.87
C THR A 125 8.49 5.90 1.84
N TRP A 126 8.50 4.65 1.35
CA TRP A 126 8.68 3.48 2.21
C TRP A 126 10.04 3.43 2.91
N VAL A 127 11.10 4.04 2.33
CA VAL A 127 12.41 4.17 2.99
C VAL A 127 12.29 4.84 4.36
N TYR A 128 11.34 5.75 4.54
CA TYR A 128 11.05 6.36 5.85
C TYR A 128 10.82 5.29 6.92
N PHE A 129 9.94 4.32 6.65
CA PHE A 129 9.65 3.25 7.60
C PHE A 129 10.79 2.22 7.71
N GLU A 130 11.59 2.03 6.67
CA GLU A 130 12.78 1.19 6.75
C GLU A 130 13.89 1.80 7.62
N GLN A 131 13.98 3.13 7.66
CA GLN A 131 15.02 3.86 8.36
C GLN A 131 14.64 4.18 9.82
N PHE A 132 13.39 4.59 10.05
CA PHE A 132 12.96 5.15 11.33
C PHE A 132 12.12 4.20 12.18
N VAL A 133 11.73 3.03 11.65
CA VAL A 133 10.98 2.02 12.41
C VAL A 133 11.86 0.80 12.63
N GLY A 134 12.52 0.80 13.77
CA GLY A 134 13.44 -0.25 14.18
C GLY A 134 13.42 -0.47 15.70
N PRO A 135 14.30 -1.33 16.21
CA PRO A 135 14.32 -1.72 17.62
C PRO A 135 14.57 -0.54 18.58
N ASP A 136 15.32 0.49 18.16
CA ASP A 136 15.62 1.66 18.98
C ASP A 136 14.36 2.48 19.32
N ASP A 137 13.37 2.49 18.43
CA ASP A 137 12.08 3.16 18.57
C ASP A 137 10.94 2.18 18.91
N TYR A 138 11.27 0.99 19.40
CA TYR A 138 10.31 -0.09 19.70
C TYR A 138 9.40 -0.43 18.51
N TRP A 139 9.92 -0.32 17.29
CA TRP A 139 9.15 -0.55 16.06
C TRP A 139 7.92 0.36 15.93
N LEU A 140 7.95 1.54 16.54
CA LEU A 140 6.91 2.56 16.40
C LEU A 140 7.40 3.71 15.50
N PRO A 141 6.52 4.32 14.70
CA PRO A 141 6.90 5.39 13.79
C PRO A 141 7.04 6.71 14.54
N PRO A 142 8.08 7.53 14.24
CA PRO A 142 8.13 8.88 14.77
C PRO A 142 7.04 9.75 14.13
N ASP A 143 6.75 10.87 14.77
CA ASP A 143 5.68 11.78 14.37
C ASP A 143 6.06 12.58 13.11
N HIS A 144 7.30 13.06 13.08
CA HIS A 144 7.84 13.74 11.92
C HIS A 144 9.37 13.65 11.93
N PHE A 145 9.95 13.77 10.73
CA PHE A 145 11.38 13.92 10.51
C PHE A 145 11.62 15.25 9.79
N GLN A 146 12.47 16.10 10.34
CA GLN A 146 12.92 17.32 9.69
C GLN A 146 14.32 17.08 9.12
N GLU A 147 14.38 16.94 7.79
CA GLU A 147 15.62 16.69 7.05
C GLU A 147 16.58 17.89 7.18
N ASP A 148 16.11 19.09 6.85
CA ASP A 148 16.84 20.35 7.05
C ASP A 148 16.34 21.12 8.29
N PRO A 149 17.21 21.79 9.07
CA PRO A 149 18.67 21.88 8.94
C PRO A 149 19.48 20.93 9.85
N ILE A 150 18.82 20.09 10.67
CA ILE A 150 19.48 19.34 11.77
C ILE A 150 19.21 17.82 11.69
N GLY A 151 18.39 17.32 10.76
CA GLY A 151 18.05 15.89 10.72
C GLY A 151 17.41 15.40 12.02
N ARG A 152 16.42 16.14 12.55
CA ARG A 152 15.80 15.82 13.85
C ARG A 152 14.61 14.89 13.67
N VAL A 153 14.67 13.75 14.35
CA VAL A 153 13.55 12.82 14.51
C VAL A 153 12.75 13.22 15.74
N ALA A 154 11.44 13.44 15.58
CA ALA A 154 10.55 13.59 16.71
C ALA A 154 10.19 12.20 17.26
N HIS A 155 10.93 11.75 18.28
CA HIS A 155 10.75 10.45 18.97
C HIS A 155 9.47 10.42 19.82
N ARG A 156 8.34 10.63 19.15
CA ARG A 156 6.99 10.48 19.67
C ARG A 156 6.09 9.90 18.58
N THR A 157 5.04 9.20 18.97
CA THR A 157 4.06 8.62 18.04
C THR A 157 2.63 8.90 18.50
N SER A 158 1.68 8.76 17.58
CA SER A 158 0.24 8.99 17.81
C SER A 158 -0.59 7.82 17.27
N PRO A 159 -1.86 7.67 17.68
CA PRO A 159 -2.71 6.59 17.16
C PRO A 159 -2.89 6.65 15.63
N THR A 160 -2.94 7.85 15.04
CA THR A 160 -2.94 8.00 13.57
C THR A 160 -1.65 7.45 12.95
N ASN A 161 -0.48 7.79 13.50
CA ASN A 161 0.80 7.32 12.98
C ASN A 161 0.94 5.79 13.11
N LEU A 162 0.46 5.21 14.21
CA LEU A 162 0.37 3.75 14.39
C LEU A 162 -0.48 3.12 13.27
N GLY A 163 -1.67 3.66 13.01
CA GLY A 163 -2.56 3.18 11.95
C GLY A 163 -1.92 3.26 10.56
N LEU A 164 -1.26 4.38 10.26
CA LEU A 164 -0.58 4.61 8.99
C LEU A 164 0.64 3.71 8.80
N LEU A 165 1.42 3.42 9.85
CA LEU A 165 2.51 2.44 9.79
C LEU A 165 1.97 1.05 9.45
N LEU A 166 0.91 0.61 10.15
CA LEU A 166 0.32 -0.71 9.94
C LEU A 166 -0.14 -0.88 8.48
N LEU A 167 -0.88 0.10 7.94
CA LEU A 167 -1.34 0.05 6.55
C LEU A 167 -0.22 0.23 5.54
N SER A 168 0.77 1.07 5.84
CA SER A 168 1.93 1.27 4.97
C SER A 168 2.80 0.01 4.89
N THR A 169 2.88 -0.75 5.98
CA THR A 169 3.57 -2.05 6.00
C THR A 169 2.84 -3.08 5.13
N LEU A 170 1.50 -3.14 5.21
CA LEU A 170 0.70 -3.97 4.30
C LEU A 170 0.83 -3.50 2.84
N ALA A 171 0.79 -2.19 2.59
CA ALA A 171 0.96 -1.63 1.25
C ALA A 171 2.35 -1.90 0.67
N ALA A 172 3.41 -1.92 1.50
CA ALA A 172 4.75 -2.30 1.07
C ALA A 172 4.80 -3.77 0.61
N TYR A 173 4.04 -4.66 1.25
CA TYR A 173 3.86 -6.03 0.77
C TYR A 173 3.10 -6.07 -0.57
N ASP A 174 2.02 -5.30 -0.72
CA ASP A 174 1.23 -5.25 -1.96
C ASP A 174 2.00 -4.63 -3.14
N LEU A 175 2.87 -3.66 -2.86
CA LEU A 175 3.78 -3.08 -3.84
C LEU A 175 5.01 -3.97 -4.11
N GLY A 176 5.23 -5.00 -3.30
CA GLY A 176 6.30 -5.99 -3.45
C GLY A 176 7.66 -5.58 -2.90
N TYR A 177 7.71 -4.55 -2.07
CA TYR A 177 8.91 -4.09 -1.38
C TYR A 177 9.38 -5.07 -0.32
N ILE A 178 8.44 -5.65 0.42
CA ILE A 178 8.71 -6.67 1.46
C ILE A 178 7.98 -7.98 1.16
N GLY A 179 8.49 -9.08 1.72
CA GLY A 179 7.92 -10.43 1.62
C GLY A 179 6.92 -10.73 2.73
N LEU A 180 6.33 -11.92 2.72
CA LEU A 180 5.46 -12.44 3.77
C LEU A 180 6.18 -12.47 5.13
N THR A 181 7.42 -12.95 5.15
CA THR A 181 8.17 -13.14 6.39
C THR A 181 8.50 -11.79 7.05
N GLU A 182 8.98 -10.82 6.25
CA GLU A 182 9.28 -9.48 6.76
C GLU A 182 8.02 -8.72 7.19
N LEU A 183 6.92 -8.86 6.45
CA LEU A 183 5.61 -8.32 6.84
C LEU A 183 5.19 -8.84 8.22
N ALA A 184 5.29 -10.15 8.44
CA ALA A 184 4.90 -10.78 9.71
C ALA A 184 5.75 -10.26 10.88
N LEU A 185 7.08 -10.16 10.70
CA LEU A 185 7.98 -9.66 11.72
C LEU A 185 7.65 -8.20 12.10
N ARG A 186 7.59 -7.30 11.10
CA ARG A 186 7.31 -5.88 11.34
C ARG A 186 5.98 -5.66 12.04
N LEU A 187 4.92 -6.34 11.59
CA LEU A 187 3.60 -6.21 12.20
C LEU A 187 3.58 -6.78 13.63
N ARG A 188 4.17 -7.96 13.86
CA ARG A 188 4.22 -8.58 15.18
C ARG A 188 4.95 -7.69 16.19
N ASP A 189 6.13 -7.20 15.84
CA ASP A 189 6.91 -6.34 16.70
C ASP A 189 6.18 -5.02 17.01
N THR A 190 5.47 -4.47 16.01
CA THR A 190 4.61 -3.29 16.20
C THR A 190 3.45 -3.59 17.16
N PHE A 191 2.76 -4.72 16.99
CA PHE A 191 1.64 -5.14 17.84
C PHE A 191 2.06 -5.40 19.29
N ASP A 192 3.23 -6.01 19.49
CA ASP A 192 3.82 -6.25 20.80
C ASP A 192 4.11 -4.93 21.53
N SER A 193 4.68 -3.95 20.82
CA SER A 193 4.89 -2.60 21.35
C SER A 193 3.58 -1.88 21.65
N MET A 194 2.58 -1.94 20.75
CA MET A 194 1.25 -1.39 21.00
C MET A 194 0.58 -2.01 22.23
N GLY A 195 0.79 -3.30 22.47
CA GLY A 195 0.23 -4.00 23.63
C GLY A 195 0.72 -3.44 24.97
N ARG A 196 1.92 -2.85 24.97
CA ARG A 196 2.58 -2.24 26.14
C ARG A 196 2.18 -0.78 26.37
N LEU A 197 1.56 -0.11 25.39
CA LEU A 197 1.13 1.27 25.52
C LEU A 197 -0.03 1.40 26.51
N GLU A 198 0.06 2.41 27.38
CA GLU A 198 -1.01 2.77 28.29
C GLU A 198 -2.25 3.23 27.51
N ARG A 199 -3.44 2.80 27.94
CA ARG A 199 -4.71 3.08 27.26
C ARG A 199 -5.75 3.62 28.25
N TYR A 200 -6.68 4.43 27.76
CA TYR A 200 -7.82 4.93 28.52
C TYR A 200 -9.13 4.49 27.88
N ARG A 201 -9.94 3.69 28.58
CA ARG A 201 -11.20 3.12 28.06
C ARG A 201 -11.02 2.44 26.68
N GLY A 202 -9.90 1.73 26.53
CA GLY A 202 -9.50 1.06 25.29
C GLY A 202 -8.90 1.96 24.20
N HIS A 203 -8.95 3.28 24.35
CA HIS A 203 -8.29 4.22 23.44
C HIS A 203 -6.79 4.34 23.73
N PHE A 204 -6.00 4.42 22.67
CA PHE A 204 -4.64 4.91 22.74
C PHE A 204 -4.65 6.43 22.97
N LEU A 205 -3.73 6.92 23.78
CA LEU A 205 -3.54 8.33 24.07
C LEU A 205 -2.84 9.01 22.88
N ASN A 206 -3.01 10.32 22.79
CA ASN A 206 -2.60 11.11 21.61
C ASN A 206 -1.10 11.02 21.32
N TRP A 207 -0.26 10.96 22.36
CA TRP A 207 1.17 10.98 22.20
C TRP A 207 1.90 10.04 23.16
N TYR A 208 2.88 9.31 22.63
CA TYR A 208 3.82 8.48 23.39
C TYR A 208 5.25 8.75 22.96
N HIS A 209 6.20 8.68 23.88
CA HIS A 209 7.62 8.61 23.53
C HIS A 209 7.96 7.27 22.89
N THR A 210 8.61 7.26 21.72
CA THR A 210 8.98 6.02 21.04
C THR A 210 10.10 5.28 21.75
N HIS A 211 11.00 5.95 22.47
CA HIS A 211 12.09 5.32 23.22
C HIS A 211 11.73 4.78 24.61
N THR A 212 10.57 5.16 25.16
CA THR A 212 10.20 4.77 26.54
C THR A 212 8.80 4.19 26.65
N LEU A 213 7.98 4.32 25.59
CA LEU A 213 6.56 3.97 25.56
C LEU A 213 5.70 4.76 26.56
N ALA A 214 6.26 5.77 27.23
CA ALA A 214 5.54 6.60 28.19
C ALA A 214 4.61 7.57 27.46
N PRO A 215 3.36 7.75 27.93
CA PRO A 215 2.47 8.77 27.37
C PRO A 215 2.99 10.17 27.69
N LEU A 216 2.83 11.10 26.75
CA LEU A 216 3.15 12.51 26.96
C LEU A 216 2.00 13.26 27.63
N PRO A 217 2.29 14.20 28.54
CA PRO A 217 1.28 15.14 29.02
C PRO A 217 0.93 16.18 27.93
N PRO A 218 -0.33 16.65 27.87
CA PRO A 218 -1.46 16.15 28.65
C PRO A 218 -1.91 14.78 28.14
N ARG A 219 -2.25 13.87 29.06
CA ARG A 219 -2.85 12.58 28.70
C ARG A 219 -4.22 12.82 28.06
N TYR A 220 -4.27 12.69 26.74
CA TYR A 220 -5.44 13.09 25.95
C TYR A 220 -5.91 11.96 25.05
N VAL A 221 -7.23 11.73 24.98
CA VAL A 221 -7.86 10.83 24.02
C VAL A 221 -8.44 11.65 22.88
N SER A 222 -7.88 11.49 21.68
CA SER A 222 -8.35 12.14 20.45
C SER A 222 -9.37 11.27 19.75
N THR A 223 -10.56 11.82 19.48
CA THR A 223 -11.60 11.12 18.69
C THR A 223 -11.09 10.83 17.28
N VAL A 224 -10.41 11.81 16.67
CA VAL A 224 -9.92 11.71 15.28
C VAL A 224 -8.84 10.66 15.17
N ASP A 225 -7.85 10.66 16.06
CA ASP A 225 -6.76 9.68 15.99
C ASP A 225 -7.25 8.27 16.31
N SER A 226 -8.19 8.15 17.26
CA SER A 226 -8.85 6.87 17.55
C SER A 226 -9.65 6.36 16.33
N GLY A 227 -10.37 7.25 15.64
CA GLY A 227 -11.14 6.93 14.44
C GLY A 227 -10.27 6.51 13.26
N ASN A 228 -9.17 7.23 13.02
CA ASN A 228 -8.18 6.86 12.00
C ASN A 228 -7.56 5.49 12.30
N LEU A 229 -7.11 5.26 13.53
CA LEU A 229 -6.56 3.97 13.95
C LEU A 229 -7.60 2.85 13.79
N ALA A 230 -8.86 3.09 14.19
CA ALA A 230 -9.95 2.14 14.03
C ALA A 230 -10.14 1.71 12.57
N GLY A 231 -10.17 2.68 11.63
CA GLY A 231 -10.25 2.41 10.20
C GLY A 231 -9.05 1.60 9.69
N CYS A 232 -7.84 1.96 10.14
CA CYS A 232 -6.61 1.25 9.77
C CYS A 232 -6.60 -0.20 10.28
N LEU A 233 -7.00 -0.44 11.53
CA LEU A 233 -7.08 -1.79 12.11
C LEU A 233 -8.07 -2.69 11.35
N LEU A 234 -9.22 -2.14 10.96
CA LEU A 234 -10.20 -2.89 10.16
C LEU A 234 -9.67 -3.23 8.77
N ALA A 235 -9.02 -2.29 8.08
CA ALA A 235 -8.42 -2.52 6.78
C ALA A 235 -7.26 -3.53 6.87
N LEU A 236 -6.38 -3.39 7.85
CA LEU A 236 -5.29 -4.34 8.11
C LEU A 236 -5.84 -5.75 8.37
N LYS A 237 -6.87 -5.88 9.21
CA LYS A 237 -7.53 -7.16 9.49
C LYS A 237 -7.96 -7.86 8.20
N GLN A 238 -8.60 -7.14 7.27
CA GLN A 238 -9.02 -7.72 5.99
C GLN A 238 -7.82 -8.11 5.13
N GLY A 239 -6.77 -7.30 5.09
CA GLY A 239 -5.52 -7.65 4.41
C GLY A 239 -4.89 -8.93 4.95
N LEU A 240 -4.78 -9.05 6.27
CA LEU A 240 -4.23 -10.23 6.95
C LEU A 240 -5.03 -11.50 6.67
N LEU A 241 -6.36 -11.40 6.57
CA LEU A 241 -7.24 -12.53 6.21
C LEU A 241 -7.10 -12.95 4.74
N ALA A 242 -6.65 -12.05 3.86
CA ALA A 242 -6.43 -12.36 2.45
C ALA A 242 -5.09 -13.06 2.20
N LEU A 243 -4.04 -12.77 3.01
CA LEU A 243 -2.69 -13.31 2.83
C LEU A 243 -2.61 -14.84 2.66
N PRO A 244 -3.33 -15.67 3.43
CA PRO A 244 -3.31 -17.13 3.24
C PRO A 244 -3.67 -17.57 1.82
N HIS A 245 -4.53 -16.81 1.14
CA HIS A 245 -5.09 -17.12 -0.16
C HIS A 245 -4.32 -16.48 -1.33
N GLU A 246 -3.27 -15.72 -1.04
CA GLU A 246 -2.38 -15.14 -2.06
C GLU A 246 -1.33 -16.17 -2.51
N PRO A 247 -0.92 -16.14 -3.79
CA PRO A 247 0.20 -16.94 -4.25
C PRO A 247 1.49 -16.49 -3.55
N ILE A 248 2.39 -17.44 -3.24
CA ILE A 248 3.69 -17.14 -2.61
C ILE A 248 4.60 -16.40 -3.61
N LEU A 249 4.71 -16.94 -4.82
CA LEU A 249 5.40 -16.28 -5.92
C LEU A 249 4.48 -15.21 -6.53
N ARG A 250 4.82 -13.94 -6.33
CA ARG A 250 4.03 -12.78 -6.77
C ARG A 250 4.80 -11.92 -7.77
N TRP A 251 4.15 -11.53 -8.88
CA TRP A 251 4.71 -10.56 -9.83
C TRP A 251 5.04 -9.22 -9.13
N GLN A 252 4.27 -8.87 -8.10
CA GLN A 252 4.45 -7.68 -7.29
C GLN A 252 5.88 -7.59 -6.74
N ARG A 253 6.51 -8.72 -6.33
CA ARG A 253 7.89 -8.74 -5.82
C ARG A 253 8.90 -8.30 -6.89
N TRP A 254 8.71 -8.77 -8.12
CA TRP A 254 9.49 -8.33 -9.28
C TRP A 254 9.22 -6.88 -9.64
N GLN A 255 7.96 -6.45 -9.61
CA GLN A 255 7.61 -5.05 -9.84
C GLN A 255 8.24 -4.11 -8.78
N GLY A 256 8.26 -4.52 -7.51
CA GLY A 256 8.94 -3.79 -6.45
C GLY A 256 10.45 -3.71 -6.68
N LEU A 257 11.07 -4.78 -7.19
CA LEU A 257 12.49 -4.78 -7.58
C LEU A 257 12.75 -3.80 -8.73
N LEU A 258 11.85 -3.77 -9.73
CA LEU A 258 11.92 -2.81 -10.83
C LEU A 258 11.82 -1.36 -10.34
N ASP A 259 10.98 -1.07 -9.35
CA ASP A 259 10.89 0.27 -8.75
C ASP A 259 12.23 0.68 -8.11
N THR A 260 12.86 -0.23 -7.35
CA THR A 260 14.17 0.00 -6.74
C THR A 260 15.28 0.16 -7.79
N LEU A 261 15.28 -0.67 -8.84
CA LEU A 261 16.23 -0.57 -9.96
C LEU A 261 16.07 0.74 -10.73
N SER A 262 14.85 1.23 -10.94
CA SER A 262 14.62 2.52 -11.59
C SER A 262 15.18 3.68 -10.77
N ILE A 263 15.07 3.65 -9.43
CA ILE A 263 15.67 4.67 -8.57
C ILE A 263 17.21 4.61 -8.59
N LEU A 264 17.77 3.40 -8.61
CA LEU A 264 19.22 3.23 -8.78
C LEU A 264 19.69 3.79 -10.13
N ALA A 265 18.95 3.53 -11.21
CA ALA A 265 19.25 4.07 -12.54
C ALA A 265 19.19 5.61 -12.57
N GLU A 266 18.16 6.23 -11.96
CA GLU A 266 18.08 7.70 -11.81
C GLU A 266 19.33 8.25 -11.11
N THR A 267 19.79 7.58 -10.05
CA THR A 267 20.98 8.00 -9.28
C THR A 267 22.27 7.89 -10.10
N VAL A 268 22.32 7.04 -11.12
CA VAL A 268 23.47 6.89 -12.04
C VAL A 268 23.42 7.94 -13.15
N GLU A 269 22.23 8.28 -13.65
CA GLU A 269 22.04 9.24 -14.76
C GLU A 269 22.26 10.71 -14.32
N GLU A 270 21.82 11.09 -13.12
CA GLU A 270 21.98 12.46 -12.58
C GLU A 270 23.43 12.99 -12.64
N PRO A 271 24.44 12.28 -12.13
CA PRO A 271 25.85 12.70 -12.22
C PRO A 271 26.46 12.53 -13.61
N ALA A 272 25.98 11.58 -14.44
CA ALA A 272 26.49 11.36 -15.79
C ALA A 272 26.05 12.46 -16.78
N LEU A 273 24.94 13.15 -16.50
CA LEU A 273 24.40 14.26 -17.29
C LEU A 273 24.85 15.66 -16.83
N SER A 274 25.44 15.76 -15.64
CA SER A 274 25.84 17.03 -15.02
C SER A 274 27.36 17.07 -14.78
N PRO A 275 28.21 17.22 -15.81
CA PRO A 275 29.58 17.61 -15.56
C PRO A 275 29.57 18.99 -14.89
N SER A 276 30.42 19.16 -13.87
CA SER A 276 30.68 20.41 -13.16
C SER A 276 30.42 21.66 -14.01
N ALA A 277 29.65 22.61 -13.48
CA ALA A 277 29.44 23.93 -14.08
C ALA A 277 30.77 24.54 -14.59
N GLY A 278 30.95 24.50 -15.91
CA GLY A 278 32.17 24.94 -16.57
C GLY A 278 31.99 24.95 -18.09
N SER A 279 31.68 26.13 -18.63
CA SER A 279 31.69 26.53 -20.04
C SER A 279 30.80 25.75 -21.02
N GLY A 280 29.82 26.46 -21.58
CA GLY A 280 28.84 25.93 -22.51
C GLY A 280 29.43 25.49 -23.84
N GLN A 281 28.89 24.37 -24.34
CA GLN A 281 28.47 24.16 -25.72
C GLN A 281 27.70 22.84 -25.74
N ALA A 282 26.45 22.89 -26.21
CA ALA A 282 25.67 21.68 -26.46
C ALA A 282 26.21 20.97 -27.71
N PRO A 283 26.33 19.64 -27.71
CA PRO A 283 26.29 18.88 -28.94
C PRO A 283 25.01 18.04 -29.00
N SER A 284 24.24 18.32 -30.04
CA SER A 284 23.25 17.42 -30.62
C SER A 284 23.91 16.12 -31.11
N ALA A 285 23.40 14.94 -30.72
CA ALA A 285 23.61 13.73 -31.53
C ALA A 285 22.53 12.66 -31.32
N SER A 286 22.01 12.25 -32.47
CA SER A 286 21.10 11.14 -32.78
C SER A 286 21.34 9.82 -32.04
N LEU A 287 20.28 9.28 -31.44
CA LEU A 287 20.17 7.88 -31.02
C LEU A 287 20.20 6.96 -32.24
N ARG A 288 21.24 6.12 -32.34
CA ARG A 288 21.22 4.92 -33.19
C ARG A 288 20.95 3.71 -32.30
N THR A 289 19.73 3.19 -32.39
CA THR A 289 19.33 1.88 -31.86
C THR A 289 19.83 0.77 -32.79
N GLY A 290 20.62 -0.16 -32.27
CA GLY A 290 20.99 -1.41 -32.93
C GLY A 290 20.96 -2.58 -31.93
N PRO A 291 20.53 -3.80 -32.31
CA PRO A 291 20.28 -4.88 -31.36
C PRO A 291 21.52 -5.75 -31.04
N SER A 292 21.70 -6.00 -29.74
CA SER A 292 22.12 -7.26 -29.06
C SER A 292 23.04 -8.28 -29.75
N ALA A 293 24.14 -8.70 -29.08
CA ALA A 293 24.51 -10.13 -28.87
C ALA A 293 25.88 -10.41 -28.20
N SER A 294 26.77 -9.44 -27.94
CA SER A 294 28.19 -9.75 -27.60
C SER A 294 28.67 -9.36 -26.19
N LEU A 295 27.79 -9.06 -25.23
CA LEU A 295 28.22 -8.50 -23.93
C LEU A 295 28.87 -9.48 -22.95
N ARG A 296 28.88 -10.80 -23.21
CA ARG A 296 29.31 -11.80 -22.20
C ARG A 296 30.81 -12.09 -22.13
N THR A 297 31.62 -11.71 -23.10
CA THR A 297 33.04 -12.14 -23.17
C THR A 297 34.06 -11.00 -23.30
N GLY A 298 33.63 -9.74 -23.26
CA GLY A 298 34.51 -8.57 -23.44
C GLY A 298 34.60 -7.58 -22.27
N LEU A 299 33.69 -7.63 -21.29
CA LEU A 299 33.59 -6.58 -20.25
C LEU A 299 34.82 -6.54 -19.32
N SER A 300 35.38 -7.69 -18.92
CA SER A 300 36.49 -7.71 -17.95
C SER A 300 37.82 -7.12 -18.44
N LYS A 301 37.99 -6.88 -19.74
CA LYS A 301 39.20 -6.26 -20.32
C LYS A 301 39.00 -4.81 -20.77
N GLY A 302 37.76 -4.31 -20.79
CA GLY A 302 37.43 -2.97 -21.28
C GLY A 302 37.12 -1.93 -20.19
N LEU A 303 37.03 -2.34 -18.91
CA LEU A 303 36.60 -1.50 -17.79
C LEU A 303 37.73 -0.66 -17.16
N GLU A 304 38.99 -0.97 -17.43
CA GLU A 304 40.12 -0.20 -16.93
C GLU A 304 40.35 1.05 -17.79
N GLY A 305 40.15 2.24 -17.19
CA GLY A 305 40.42 3.53 -17.84
C GLY A 305 39.19 4.23 -18.43
N MET A 306 37.97 3.75 -18.19
CA MET A 306 36.74 4.45 -18.57
C MET A 306 36.62 5.78 -17.83
N ASP A 307 36.09 6.80 -18.52
CA ASP A 307 35.64 8.03 -17.88
C ASP A 307 34.28 7.84 -17.17
N LEU A 308 33.86 8.84 -16.40
CA LEU A 308 32.63 8.78 -15.61
C LEU A 308 31.38 8.59 -16.49
N GLN A 309 31.34 9.20 -17.67
CA GLN A 309 30.18 9.14 -18.56
C GLN A 309 30.07 7.77 -19.23
N GLU A 310 31.21 7.21 -19.64
CA GLU A 310 31.30 5.89 -20.24
C GLU A 310 30.94 4.81 -19.21
N ALA A 311 31.49 4.90 -17.99
CA ALA A 311 31.14 3.99 -16.89
C ALA A 311 29.64 4.09 -16.52
N GLY A 312 29.08 5.31 -16.48
CA GLY A 312 27.64 5.53 -16.24
C GLY A 312 26.76 4.92 -17.33
N THR A 313 27.15 5.07 -18.59
CA THR A 313 26.43 4.51 -19.74
C THR A 313 26.42 2.97 -19.72
N VAL A 314 27.56 2.35 -19.41
CA VAL A 314 27.67 0.88 -19.32
C VAL A 314 26.82 0.34 -18.16
N LEU A 315 26.88 0.98 -16.99
CA LEU A 315 26.06 0.61 -15.85
C LEU A 315 24.56 0.79 -16.14
N GLY A 316 24.15 1.92 -16.72
CA GLY A 316 22.78 2.18 -17.13
C GLY A 316 22.25 1.13 -18.12
N ALA A 317 23.07 0.74 -19.11
CA ALA A 317 22.73 -0.33 -20.05
C ALA A 317 22.57 -1.70 -19.36
N HIS A 318 23.42 -2.00 -18.35
CA HIS A 318 23.30 -3.22 -17.57
C HIS A 318 22.02 -3.25 -16.72
N LEU A 319 21.67 -2.14 -16.05
CA LEU A 319 20.42 -2.01 -15.31
C LEU A 319 19.18 -2.16 -16.22
N ALA A 320 19.22 -1.57 -17.41
CA ALA A 320 18.18 -1.74 -18.43
C ALA A 320 18.08 -3.21 -18.91
N HIS A 321 19.21 -3.91 -19.03
CA HIS A 321 19.22 -5.32 -19.38
C HIS A 321 18.57 -6.20 -18.30
N ILE A 322 18.88 -5.98 -17.02
CA ILE A 322 18.22 -6.65 -15.90
C ILE A 322 16.71 -6.41 -15.96
N ARG A 323 16.28 -5.15 -16.15
CA ARG A 323 14.86 -4.80 -16.26
C ARG A 323 14.16 -5.55 -17.41
N GLN A 324 14.80 -5.64 -18.58
CA GLN A 324 14.26 -6.40 -19.71
C GLN A 324 14.12 -7.89 -19.41
N GLN A 325 15.12 -8.51 -18.75
CA GLN A 325 15.05 -9.92 -18.33
C GLN A 325 13.87 -10.18 -17.38
N VAL A 326 13.66 -9.29 -16.40
CA VAL A 326 12.55 -9.38 -15.45
C VAL A 326 11.19 -9.24 -16.17
N LEU A 327 11.06 -8.23 -17.04
CA LEU A 327 9.81 -7.98 -17.78
C LEU A 327 9.47 -9.10 -18.77
N ALA A 328 10.48 -9.74 -19.38
CA ALA A 328 10.29 -10.84 -20.31
C ALA A 328 9.65 -12.08 -19.66
N LEU A 329 9.83 -12.28 -18.36
CA LEU A 329 9.25 -13.38 -17.61
C LEU A 329 7.98 -13.00 -16.85
N ARG A 330 7.39 -11.82 -17.10
CA ARG A 330 6.19 -11.35 -16.37
C ARG A 330 5.05 -12.36 -16.35
N ASP A 331 4.79 -12.98 -17.48
CA ASP A 331 3.67 -13.91 -17.67
C ASP A 331 4.13 -15.39 -17.59
N ASP A 332 5.36 -15.65 -17.13
CA ASP A 332 5.94 -16.99 -16.95
C ASP A 332 6.52 -17.19 -15.53
N PRO A 333 5.67 -17.51 -14.52
CA PRO A 333 6.11 -17.76 -13.15
C PRO A 333 7.07 -18.95 -13.00
N ALA A 334 7.07 -19.90 -13.92
CA ALA A 334 7.96 -21.05 -13.87
C ALA A 334 9.43 -20.66 -14.09
N GLY A 335 9.69 -19.58 -14.83
CA GLY A 335 11.03 -19.04 -15.05
C GLY A 335 11.59 -18.20 -13.90
N TRP A 336 10.76 -17.77 -12.94
CA TRP A 336 11.17 -16.85 -11.88
C TRP A 336 12.26 -17.39 -10.95
N PRO A 337 12.20 -18.64 -10.46
CA PRO A 337 13.24 -19.16 -9.57
C PRO A 337 14.62 -19.15 -10.21
N LEU A 338 14.71 -19.56 -11.49
CA LEU A 338 15.97 -19.56 -12.24
C LEU A 338 16.50 -18.15 -12.47
N LEU A 339 15.62 -17.19 -12.79
CA LEU A 339 16.02 -15.79 -12.91
C LEU A 339 16.55 -15.25 -11.59
N LEU A 340 15.87 -15.56 -10.48
CA LEU A 340 16.25 -15.10 -9.15
C LEU A 340 17.63 -15.60 -8.73
N THR A 341 17.91 -16.89 -8.92
CA THR A 341 19.24 -17.47 -8.66
C THR A 341 20.30 -16.78 -9.53
N ARG A 342 20.05 -16.63 -10.83
CA ARG A 342 20.99 -15.96 -11.76
C ARG A 342 21.28 -14.51 -11.36
N LEU A 343 20.27 -13.76 -10.92
CA LEU A 343 20.44 -12.36 -10.48
C LEU A 343 21.18 -12.27 -9.14
N ASN A 344 20.99 -13.22 -8.23
CA ASN A 344 21.71 -13.27 -6.96
C ASN A 344 23.19 -13.67 -7.13
N ASP A 345 23.50 -14.47 -8.13
CA ASP A 345 24.86 -14.95 -8.42
C ASP A 345 25.56 -14.02 -9.42
N ASP A 346 25.66 -14.44 -10.69
CA ASP A 346 26.38 -13.75 -11.75
C ASP A 346 25.89 -12.30 -11.95
N GLY A 347 24.58 -12.08 -11.89
CA GLY A 347 23.98 -10.76 -12.11
C GLY A 347 24.42 -9.72 -11.06
N TRP A 348 24.52 -10.12 -9.79
CA TRP A 348 24.97 -9.24 -8.73
C TRP A 348 26.47 -8.98 -8.81
N GLN A 349 27.28 -10.00 -9.11
CA GLN A 349 28.74 -9.83 -9.25
C GLN A 349 29.08 -8.82 -10.34
N GLU A 350 28.39 -8.90 -11.49
CA GLU A 350 28.57 -7.96 -12.59
C GLU A 350 28.13 -6.54 -12.18
N LEU A 351 26.96 -6.40 -11.57
CA LEU A 351 26.47 -5.10 -11.10
C LEU A 351 27.41 -4.45 -10.08
N GLU A 352 27.93 -5.22 -9.13
CA GLU A 352 28.91 -4.76 -8.14
C GLU A 352 30.21 -4.30 -8.81
N HIS A 353 30.70 -5.05 -9.80
CA HIS A 353 31.90 -4.69 -10.55
C HIS A 353 31.72 -3.38 -11.34
N LEU A 354 30.56 -3.18 -11.96
CA LEU A 354 30.22 -1.95 -12.69
C LEU A 354 30.04 -0.75 -11.75
N LEU A 355 29.41 -0.94 -10.58
CA LEU A 355 29.29 0.10 -9.55
C LEU A 355 30.67 0.53 -9.03
N LEU A 356 31.57 -0.42 -8.78
CA LEU A 356 32.95 -0.10 -8.37
C LEU A 356 33.71 0.65 -9.47
N SER A 357 33.51 0.28 -10.73
CA SER A 357 34.11 0.99 -11.87
C SER A 357 33.60 2.44 -11.98
N LEU A 358 32.29 2.66 -11.80
CA LEU A 358 31.71 4.01 -11.75
C LEU A 358 32.32 4.86 -10.62
N VAL A 359 32.39 4.30 -9.41
CA VAL A 359 32.94 5.02 -8.24
C VAL A 359 34.42 5.36 -8.45
N LYS A 360 35.21 4.46 -9.07
CA LYS A 360 36.61 4.72 -9.41
C LYS A 360 36.74 5.84 -10.44
N ALA A 361 35.97 5.77 -11.54
CA ALA A 361 35.97 6.76 -12.61
C ALA A 361 35.50 8.15 -12.12
N GLY A 362 34.56 8.17 -11.17
CA GLY A 362 33.98 9.38 -10.58
C GLY A 362 34.62 9.88 -9.29
N SER A 363 35.80 9.36 -8.91
CA SER A 363 36.41 9.63 -7.59
C SER A 363 36.63 11.11 -7.25
N SER A 364 36.73 11.99 -8.25
CA SER A 364 36.83 13.45 -8.07
C SER A 364 35.56 14.24 -8.42
N ALA A 365 34.59 13.61 -9.08
CA ALA A 365 33.41 14.27 -9.66
C ALA A 365 32.10 13.94 -8.93
N LEU A 366 32.03 12.79 -8.26
CA LEU A 366 30.86 12.36 -7.49
C LEU A 366 30.90 12.98 -6.09
N ASP A 367 29.82 13.66 -5.71
CA ASP A 367 29.69 14.21 -4.36
C ASP A 367 29.34 13.11 -3.32
N ALA A 368 29.46 13.47 -2.05
CA ALA A 368 29.19 12.54 -0.94
C ALA A 368 27.73 12.06 -0.90
N THR A 369 26.79 12.87 -1.38
CA THR A 369 25.36 12.53 -1.43
C THR A 369 25.08 11.47 -2.48
N THR A 370 25.62 11.63 -3.69
CA THR A 370 25.50 10.65 -4.77
C THR A 370 26.12 9.32 -4.38
N LEU A 371 27.33 9.33 -3.80
CA LEU A 371 27.99 8.11 -3.32
C LEU A 371 27.15 7.38 -2.25
N ARG A 372 26.53 8.13 -1.33
CA ARG A 372 25.64 7.58 -0.30
C ARG A 372 24.39 6.97 -0.92
N ASN A 373 23.77 7.65 -1.89
CA ASN A 373 22.58 7.17 -2.59
C ASN A 373 22.88 5.92 -3.43
N LEU A 374 23.99 5.89 -4.16
CA LEU A 374 24.43 4.72 -4.92
C LEU A 374 24.63 3.51 -3.99
N ARG A 375 25.35 3.69 -2.87
CA ARG A 375 25.54 2.64 -1.87
C ARG A 375 24.23 2.18 -1.25
N PHE A 376 23.35 3.12 -0.92
CA PHE A 376 22.06 2.82 -0.32
C PHE A 376 21.19 2.00 -1.28
N TRP A 377 20.93 2.51 -2.48
CA TRP A 377 20.02 1.87 -3.43
C TRP A 377 20.56 0.57 -4.02
N SER A 378 21.88 0.45 -4.26
CA SER A 378 22.47 -0.84 -4.60
C SER A 378 22.34 -1.85 -3.46
N GLY A 379 22.55 -1.43 -2.21
CA GLY A 379 22.27 -2.24 -1.03
C GLY A 379 20.81 -2.68 -0.93
N GLN A 380 19.85 -1.81 -1.27
CA GLN A 380 18.43 -2.14 -1.35
C GLN A 380 18.14 -3.22 -2.38
N VAL A 381 18.70 -3.12 -3.59
CA VAL A 381 18.57 -4.15 -4.64
C VAL A 381 19.09 -5.49 -4.13
N ARG A 382 20.29 -5.53 -3.55
CA ARG A 382 20.87 -6.77 -3.00
C ARG A 382 20.00 -7.37 -1.92
N ARG A 383 19.58 -6.56 -0.94
CA ARG A 383 18.73 -7.00 0.17
C ARG A 383 17.42 -7.57 -0.35
N GLN A 384 16.79 -6.93 -1.33
CA GLN A 384 15.54 -7.40 -1.90
C GLN A 384 15.70 -8.74 -2.63
N LEU A 385 16.75 -8.91 -3.44
CA LEU A 385 17.04 -10.18 -4.12
C LEU A 385 17.34 -11.32 -3.12
N LEU A 386 18.11 -11.05 -2.07
CA LEU A 386 18.38 -12.03 -1.02
C LEU A 386 17.11 -12.39 -0.24
N ASN A 387 16.28 -11.40 0.11
CA ASN A 387 15.01 -11.65 0.79
C ASN A 387 14.04 -12.47 -0.06
N MET A 388 14.01 -12.23 -1.38
CA MET A 388 13.23 -13.06 -2.32
C MET A 388 13.73 -14.51 -2.33
N GLN A 389 15.05 -14.72 -2.37
CA GLN A 389 15.66 -16.06 -2.37
C GLN A 389 15.39 -16.79 -1.05
N ASN A 390 15.64 -16.13 0.08
CA ASN A 390 15.41 -16.71 1.40
C ASN A 390 13.94 -17.11 1.59
N GLU A 391 12.98 -16.27 1.16
CA GLU A 391 11.56 -16.59 1.25
C GLU A 391 11.18 -17.78 0.37
N GLN A 392 11.73 -17.84 -0.85
CA GLN A 392 11.57 -19.00 -1.73
C GLN A 392 12.11 -20.27 -1.08
N ASP A 393 13.30 -20.23 -0.49
CA ASP A 393 13.92 -21.40 0.14
C ASP A 393 13.19 -21.83 1.41
N LEU A 394 12.57 -20.89 2.13
CA LEU A 394 11.79 -21.17 3.34
C LEU A 394 10.41 -21.78 3.03
N LEU A 395 9.72 -21.29 2.00
CA LEU A 395 8.33 -21.68 1.71
C LEU A 395 8.19 -22.68 0.56
N LEU A 396 9.12 -22.66 -0.40
CA LEU A 396 9.12 -23.48 -1.61
C LEU A 396 10.50 -24.18 -1.79
N PRO A 397 11.01 -24.91 -0.78
CA PRO A 397 12.37 -25.47 -0.76
C PRO A 397 12.63 -26.51 -1.86
N TRP A 398 11.60 -26.97 -2.57
CA TRP A 398 11.74 -27.94 -3.66
C TRP A 398 12.17 -27.31 -4.99
N LEU A 399 11.97 -26.01 -5.20
CA LEU A 399 12.22 -25.38 -6.51
C LEU A 399 13.69 -25.51 -6.95
N GLY A 400 14.64 -25.23 -6.05
CA GLY A 400 16.06 -25.42 -6.30
C GLY A 400 16.40 -26.89 -6.60
N PRO A 401 16.15 -27.83 -5.66
CA PRO A 401 16.42 -29.25 -5.85
C PRO A 401 15.80 -29.88 -7.10
N LEU A 402 14.56 -29.51 -7.47
CA LEU A 402 13.90 -30.04 -8.67
C LEU A 402 14.49 -29.52 -9.98
N SER A 403 15.13 -28.35 -9.96
CA SER A 403 15.87 -27.83 -11.12
C SER A 403 17.23 -28.52 -11.33
N GLN A 404 17.75 -29.19 -10.31
CA GLN A 404 19.02 -29.92 -10.33
C GLN A 404 18.85 -31.34 -9.75
N PRO A 405 18.08 -32.21 -10.43
CA PRO A 405 17.86 -33.57 -9.95
C PRO A 405 19.13 -34.44 -10.14
N PRO A 406 19.35 -35.43 -9.26
CA PRO A 406 20.38 -36.45 -9.45
C PRO A 406 20.29 -37.11 -10.83
N ALA A 407 21.45 -37.42 -11.43
CA ALA A 407 21.51 -38.02 -12.76
C ALA A 407 20.71 -39.33 -12.88
N LEU A 408 20.58 -40.08 -11.78
CA LEU A 408 19.75 -41.29 -11.70
C LEU A 408 18.30 -41.05 -12.16
N PHE A 409 17.72 -39.87 -11.91
CA PHE A 409 16.32 -39.59 -12.22
C PHE A 409 16.10 -39.13 -13.65
N THR A 410 17.16 -38.75 -14.37
CA THR A 410 17.07 -38.14 -15.71
C THR A 410 17.71 -38.98 -16.82
N GLN A 411 18.33 -40.11 -16.49
CA GLN A 411 18.97 -41.00 -17.45
C GLN A 411 17.95 -41.84 -18.23
N ALA A 412 18.24 -42.08 -19.51
CA ALA A 412 17.37 -42.89 -20.39
C ALA A 412 17.29 -44.38 -20.02
N GLN A 413 18.20 -44.86 -19.17
CA GLN A 413 18.31 -46.27 -18.75
C GLN A 413 17.78 -46.49 -17.32
N THR A 414 17.11 -45.50 -16.74
CA THR A 414 16.52 -45.58 -15.41
C THR A 414 15.35 -46.56 -15.37
N ASP A 415 15.24 -47.31 -14.27
CA ASP A 415 14.12 -48.21 -14.01
C ASP A 415 12.77 -47.46 -14.20
N PRO A 416 11.83 -47.97 -15.02
CA PRO A 416 10.53 -47.35 -15.21
C PRO A 416 9.81 -47.01 -13.90
N ALA A 417 9.95 -47.84 -12.86
CA ALA A 417 9.33 -47.57 -11.56
C ALA A 417 9.90 -46.33 -10.87
N ILE A 418 11.20 -46.06 -11.04
CA ILE A 418 11.87 -44.87 -10.51
C ILE A 418 11.45 -43.64 -11.33
N THR A 419 11.35 -43.78 -12.65
CA THR A 419 10.89 -42.71 -13.55
C THR A 419 9.46 -42.28 -13.22
N ASP A 420 8.56 -43.24 -13.02
CA ASP A 420 7.17 -42.96 -12.63
C ASP A 420 7.08 -42.31 -11.24
N ALA A 421 7.88 -42.78 -10.28
CA ALA A 421 7.94 -42.19 -8.94
C ALA A 421 8.52 -40.77 -8.95
N TRP A 422 9.51 -40.51 -9.82
CA TRP A 422 10.07 -39.19 -10.04
C TRP A 422 9.05 -38.22 -10.65
N GLN A 423 8.32 -38.63 -11.70
CA GLN A 423 7.25 -37.82 -12.28
C GLN A 423 6.15 -37.51 -11.25
N ALA A 424 5.72 -38.52 -10.48
CA ALA A 424 4.73 -38.33 -9.44
C ALA A 424 5.19 -37.37 -8.32
N LEU A 425 6.50 -37.29 -8.04
CA LEU A 425 7.06 -36.31 -7.11
C LEU A 425 7.01 -34.90 -7.70
N GLN A 426 7.35 -34.73 -8.99
CA GLN A 426 7.27 -33.44 -9.67
C GLN A 426 5.83 -32.91 -9.71
N ASP A 427 4.87 -33.77 -10.03
CA ASP A 427 3.44 -33.41 -10.07
C ASP A 427 2.90 -33.01 -8.69
N ALA A 428 3.46 -33.57 -7.62
CA ALA A 428 3.07 -33.26 -6.24
C ALA A 428 3.67 -31.96 -5.69
N LEU A 429 4.64 -31.35 -6.38
CA LEU A 429 5.42 -30.20 -5.91
C LEU A 429 5.37 -29.05 -6.94
N PRO A 430 4.24 -28.32 -7.02
CA PRO A 430 4.03 -27.29 -8.03
C PRO A 430 4.88 -26.03 -7.81
N THR A 431 5.07 -25.24 -8.87
CA THR A 431 5.76 -23.94 -8.81
C THR A 431 4.87 -22.81 -8.30
N THR A 432 3.58 -22.86 -8.62
CA THR A 432 2.60 -21.85 -8.20
C THR A 432 1.72 -22.41 -7.09
N LEU A 433 1.77 -21.77 -5.92
CA LEU A 433 1.10 -22.25 -4.72
C LEU A 433 0.68 -21.09 -3.83
N ARG A 434 -0.47 -21.23 -3.15
CA ARG A 434 -0.89 -20.32 -2.07
C ARG A 434 -0.26 -20.68 -0.74
N LEU A 435 -0.17 -19.72 0.17
CA LEU A 435 0.41 -19.95 1.48
C LEU A 435 -0.33 -21.04 2.28
N ASP A 436 -1.67 -21.08 2.21
CA ASP A 436 -2.48 -22.07 2.91
C ASP A 436 -2.43 -23.49 2.33
N GLU A 437 -1.92 -23.65 1.10
CA GLU A 437 -1.78 -24.94 0.42
C GLU A 437 -0.43 -25.61 0.72
N VAL A 438 0.57 -24.86 1.23
CA VAL A 438 1.93 -25.36 1.51
C VAL A 438 1.93 -26.60 2.39
N ALA A 439 1.12 -26.60 3.46
CA ALA A 439 1.08 -27.71 4.40
C ALA A 439 0.59 -29.01 3.74
N GLU A 440 -0.38 -28.91 2.83
CA GLU A 440 -0.90 -30.08 2.09
C GLU A 440 0.11 -30.56 1.04
N VAL A 441 0.69 -29.64 0.27
CA VAL A 441 1.73 -29.94 -0.72
C VAL A 441 2.95 -30.60 -0.08
N CYS A 442 3.42 -30.10 1.07
CA CYS A 442 4.55 -30.70 1.77
C CYS A 442 4.25 -32.13 2.23
N ARG A 443 3.02 -32.41 2.70
CA ARG A 443 2.59 -33.78 3.06
C ARG A 443 2.52 -34.70 1.84
N ALA A 444 1.93 -34.22 0.75
CA ALA A 444 1.82 -34.99 -0.49
C ALA A 444 3.20 -35.28 -1.10
N GLY A 445 4.05 -34.25 -1.22
CA GLY A 445 5.43 -34.37 -1.69
C GLY A 445 6.25 -35.30 -0.80
N ARG A 446 6.08 -35.24 0.53
CA ARG A 446 6.77 -36.15 1.45
C ARG A 446 6.40 -37.62 1.20
N ALA A 447 5.11 -37.93 1.01
CA ALA A 447 4.67 -39.28 0.73
C ALA A 447 5.25 -39.82 -0.60
N ARG A 448 5.32 -38.98 -1.64
CA ARG A 448 5.96 -39.34 -2.92
C ARG A 448 7.46 -39.52 -2.79
N LEU A 449 8.10 -38.69 -1.98
CA LEU A 449 9.54 -38.77 -1.73
C LEU A 449 9.92 -40.02 -0.94
N ASP A 450 9.13 -40.40 0.07
CA ASP A 450 9.34 -41.65 0.82
C ASP A 450 9.18 -42.88 -0.10
N GLN A 451 8.20 -42.86 -1.02
CA GLN A 451 8.03 -43.89 -2.05
C GLN A 451 9.27 -43.98 -2.95
N LEU A 452 9.75 -42.85 -3.49
CA LEU A 452 10.95 -42.80 -4.33
C LEU A 452 12.18 -43.30 -3.56
N GLN A 453 12.37 -42.86 -2.32
CA GLN A 453 13.50 -43.24 -1.49
C GLN A 453 13.53 -44.74 -1.17
N SER A 454 12.36 -45.38 -1.00
CA SER A 454 12.27 -46.82 -0.75
C SER A 454 12.82 -47.69 -1.90
N MET A 455 12.83 -47.17 -3.13
CA MET A 455 13.36 -47.84 -4.32
C MET A 455 14.89 -47.71 -4.43
N LEU A 456 15.50 -46.78 -3.70
CA LEU A 456 16.93 -46.49 -3.76
C LEU A 456 17.74 -47.34 -2.78
N SER A 457 17.79 -48.66 -2.97
CA SER A 457 18.41 -49.61 -2.02
C SER A 457 19.88 -49.95 -2.28
N SER A 458 20.37 -49.76 -3.51
CA SER A 458 21.71 -50.16 -3.96
C SER A 458 22.85 -49.29 -3.37
N PRO A 459 24.05 -49.85 -3.12
CA PRO A 459 25.21 -49.11 -2.60
C PRO A 459 25.97 -48.31 -3.67
N LEU A 460 25.51 -48.28 -4.93
CA LEU A 460 26.17 -47.55 -6.01
C LEU A 460 26.27 -46.04 -5.71
N PRO A 461 27.37 -45.35 -6.07
CA PRO A 461 27.57 -43.93 -5.77
C PRO A 461 26.42 -43.02 -6.24
N MET A 462 25.91 -43.27 -7.44
CA MET A 462 24.79 -42.50 -8.03
C MET A 462 23.47 -42.69 -7.25
N VAL A 463 23.27 -43.84 -6.62
CA VAL A 463 22.11 -44.13 -5.76
C VAL A 463 22.29 -43.49 -4.38
N GLN A 464 23.52 -43.44 -3.86
CA GLN A 464 23.84 -42.73 -2.61
C GLN A 464 23.63 -41.22 -2.76
N GLU A 465 24.05 -40.63 -3.89
CA GLU A 465 23.80 -39.24 -4.23
C GLU A 465 22.29 -38.94 -4.28
N ALA A 466 21.52 -39.78 -4.99
CA ALA A 466 20.08 -39.66 -5.06
C ALA A 466 19.40 -39.78 -3.68
N ARG A 467 19.88 -40.68 -2.83
CA ARG A 467 19.38 -40.84 -1.46
C ARG A 467 19.69 -39.61 -0.61
N ALA A 468 20.90 -39.06 -0.70
CA ALA A 468 21.29 -37.85 0.01
C ALA A 468 20.47 -36.63 -0.45
N TRP A 469 20.17 -36.54 -1.75
CA TRP A 469 19.25 -35.54 -2.30
C TRP A 469 17.84 -35.69 -1.72
N CYS A 470 17.30 -36.92 -1.65
CA CYS A 470 15.98 -37.16 -1.06
C CYS A 470 15.93 -36.77 0.43
N THR A 471 16.99 -37.06 1.20
CA THR A 471 17.08 -36.65 2.61
C THR A 471 17.04 -35.13 2.75
N ARG A 472 17.82 -34.39 1.96
CA ARG A 472 17.81 -32.92 2.01
C ARG A 472 16.45 -32.34 1.63
N LEU A 473 15.80 -32.87 0.58
CA LEU A 473 14.47 -32.41 0.20
C LEU A 473 13.44 -32.72 1.30
N THR A 474 13.56 -33.86 1.98
CA THR A 474 12.71 -34.24 3.11
C THR A 474 12.79 -33.22 4.26
N GLU A 475 14.00 -32.79 4.62
CA GLU A 475 14.24 -31.76 5.64
C GLU A 475 13.67 -30.40 5.20
N GLY A 476 13.82 -30.06 3.93
CA GLY A 476 13.22 -28.87 3.33
C GLY A 476 11.69 -28.86 3.45
N LEU A 477 11.02 -29.93 2.99
CA LEU A 477 9.56 -30.06 3.06
C LEU A 477 9.03 -29.96 4.50
N TYR A 478 9.75 -30.54 5.47
CA TYR A 478 9.37 -30.40 6.89
C TYR A 478 9.52 -28.96 7.39
N SER A 479 10.60 -28.27 7.02
CA SER A 479 10.83 -26.89 7.41
C SER A 479 9.78 -25.95 6.82
N ALA A 480 9.43 -26.11 5.54
CA ALA A 480 8.37 -25.35 4.88
C ALA A 480 7.00 -25.60 5.50
N TYR A 481 6.68 -26.85 5.82
CA TYR A 481 5.45 -27.21 6.54
C TYR A 481 5.33 -26.44 7.87
N MET A 482 6.39 -26.44 8.68
CA MET A 482 6.40 -25.75 9.97
C MET A 482 6.32 -24.22 9.81
N MET A 483 7.08 -23.66 8.85
CA MET A 483 7.11 -22.22 8.60
C MET A 483 5.77 -21.70 8.11
N ALA A 484 5.13 -22.38 7.14
CA ALA A 484 3.82 -22.00 6.65
C ALA A 484 2.76 -22.08 7.76
N GLY A 485 2.76 -23.16 8.55
CA GLY A 485 1.85 -23.32 9.68
C GLY A 485 2.00 -22.20 10.72
N SER A 486 3.23 -21.88 11.11
CA SER A 486 3.52 -20.78 12.05
C SER A 486 3.10 -19.41 11.50
N SER A 487 3.33 -19.16 10.21
CA SER A 487 2.98 -17.90 9.56
C SER A 487 1.46 -17.70 9.51
N LEU A 488 0.70 -18.75 9.14
CA LEU A 488 -0.75 -18.72 9.09
C LEU A 488 -1.37 -18.40 10.45
N VAL A 489 -0.89 -19.05 11.52
CA VAL A 489 -1.31 -18.74 12.89
C VAL A 489 -0.96 -17.29 13.25
N GLY A 490 0.25 -16.83 12.94
CA GLY A 490 0.68 -15.46 13.19
C GLY A 490 -0.21 -14.40 12.53
N TYR A 491 -0.60 -14.59 11.27
CA TYR A 491 -1.52 -13.66 10.58
C TYR A 491 -2.93 -13.68 11.18
N GLN A 492 -3.42 -14.86 11.58
CA GLN A 492 -4.71 -14.98 12.26
C GLN A 492 -4.70 -14.28 13.62
N ASP A 493 -3.63 -14.44 14.40
CA ASP A 493 -3.48 -13.78 15.70
C ASP A 493 -3.45 -12.26 15.56
N MET A 494 -2.66 -11.72 14.62
CA MET A 494 -2.61 -10.27 14.36
C MET A 494 -3.95 -9.73 13.83
N SER A 495 -4.69 -10.53 13.06
CA SER A 495 -6.05 -10.18 12.60
C SER A 495 -7.03 -10.10 13.79
N ALA A 496 -6.97 -11.08 14.69
CA ALA A 496 -7.76 -11.09 15.92
C ALA A 496 -7.39 -9.93 16.86
N GLN A 497 -6.10 -9.63 16.99
CA GLN A 497 -5.60 -8.50 17.79
C GLN A 497 -6.05 -7.15 17.22
N SER A 498 -6.06 -7.01 15.90
CA SER A 498 -6.59 -5.82 15.22
C SER A 498 -8.06 -5.58 15.57
N GLU A 499 -8.88 -6.63 15.49
CA GLU A 499 -10.29 -6.58 15.89
C GLU A 499 -10.45 -6.27 17.38
N ALA A 500 -9.61 -6.85 18.23
CA ALA A 500 -9.66 -6.64 19.68
C ALA A 500 -9.38 -5.18 20.04
N TYR A 501 -8.36 -4.55 19.44
CA TYR A 501 -8.09 -3.11 19.64
C TYR A 501 -9.22 -2.24 19.11
N PHE A 502 -9.76 -2.56 17.94
CA PHE A 502 -10.92 -1.84 17.39
C PHE A 502 -12.12 -1.90 18.34
N ARG A 503 -12.49 -3.09 18.83
CA ARG A 503 -13.65 -3.28 19.73
C ARG A 503 -13.45 -2.72 21.12
N ALA A 504 -12.20 -2.60 21.59
CA ALA A 504 -11.90 -2.08 22.91
C ALA A 504 -12.17 -0.56 23.02
N MET A 505 -12.04 0.19 21.93
CA MET A 505 -12.23 1.65 21.91
C MET A 505 -13.71 2.02 22.17
N ASP A 506 -13.98 2.55 23.36
CA ASP A 506 -15.32 2.99 23.76
C ASP A 506 -15.62 4.42 23.31
N PHE A 507 -16.06 4.59 22.06
CA PHE A 507 -16.44 5.91 21.54
C PHE A 507 -17.68 6.55 22.19
N ARG A 508 -18.44 5.84 23.03
CA ARG A 508 -19.74 6.34 23.56
C ARG A 508 -19.59 7.57 24.44
N PHE A 509 -18.52 7.68 25.20
CA PHE A 509 -18.31 8.84 26.09
C PHE A 509 -17.82 10.09 25.37
N LEU A 510 -17.26 9.91 24.16
CA LEU A 510 -16.88 11.01 23.28
C LEU A 510 -18.06 11.49 22.44
N PHE A 511 -19.18 10.78 22.42
CA PHE A 511 -20.33 11.09 21.58
C PHE A 511 -21.31 12.06 22.24
N ASP A 512 -21.53 13.21 21.61
CA ASP A 512 -22.58 14.14 21.99
C ASP A 512 -23.91 13.68 21.37
N SER A 513 -24.74 13.02 22.19
CA SER A 513 -26.06 12.52 21.75
C SER A 513 -27.04 13.63 21.31
N GLN A 514 -26.87 14.87 21.78
CA GLN A 514 -27.74 15.98 21.37
C GLN A 514 -27.34 16.50 19.99
N ARG A 515 -26.03 16.64 19.76
CA ARG A 515 -25.50 17.15 18.48
C ARG A 515 -25.28 16.07 17.43
N GLN A 516 -25.34 14.78 17.82
CA GLN A 516 -25.10 13.62 16.96
C GLN A 516 -23.71 13.63 16.30
N VAL A 517 -22.72 14.18 17.00
CA VAL A 517 -21.31 14.28 16.61
C VAL A 517 -20.43 13.97 17.82
N PHE A 518 -19.14 13.79 17.63
CA PHE A 518 -18.21 13.52 18.72
C PHE A 518 -17.60 14.82 19.25
N HIS A 519 -17.23 14.86 20.52
CA HIS A 519 -16.27 15.83 21.02
C HIS A 519 -14.91 15.59 20.34
N LEU A 520 -14.10 16.64 20.15
CA LEU A 520 -12.78 16.52 19.54
C LEU A 520 -11.90 15.52 20.30
N GLY A 521 -11.99 15.54 21.63
CA GLY A 521 -11.38 14.56 22.49
C GLY A 521 -11.66 14.82 23.97
N TYR A 522 -10.87 14.16 24.81
CA TYR A 522 -11.03 14.12 26.25
C TYR A 522 -9.67 14.23 26.94
N ASN A 523 -9.53 15.20 27.85
CA ASN A 523 -8.36 15.34 28.70
C ASN A 523 -8.53 14.43 29.93
N VAL A 524 -7.69 13.41 30.04
CA VAL A 524 -7.75 12.41 31.10
C VAL A 524 -7.34 12.98 32.46
N GLU A 525 -6.44 13.96 32.48
CA GLU A 525 -5.96 14.58 33.73
C GLU A 525 -6.99 15.57 34.30
N ALA A 526 -7.64 16.34 33.43
CA ALA A 526 -8.67 17.29 33.81
C ALA A 526 -10.06 16.64 33.98
N GLU A 527 -10.23 15.40 33.51
CA GLU A 527 -11.52 14.70 33.40
C GLU A 527 -12.57 15.48 32.60
N GLU A 528 -12.13 16.21 31.58
CA GLU A 528 -12.96 17.14 30.80
C GLU A 528 -13.01 16.77 29.32
N LEU A 529 -14.22 16.86 28.74
CA LEU A 529 -14.45 16.80 27.30
C LEU A 529 -14.18 18.16 26.67
N ASP A 530 -13.62 18.18 25.47
CA ASP A 530 -13.47 19.43 24.72
C ASP A 530 -14.82 20.05 24.37
N SER A 531 -14.86 21.38 24.31
CA SER A 531 -16.04 22.12 23.86
C SER A 531 -16.27 22.04 22.34
N ASN A 532 -15.23 21.68 21.57
CA ASN A 532 -15.26 21.53 20.12
C ASN A 532 -15.77 20.14 19.72
N HIS A 533 -16.47 20.06 18.58
CA HIS A 533 -17.04 18.81 18.04
C HIS A 533 -16.48 18.47 16.65
N TYR A 534 -16.51 17.20 16.29
CA TYR A 534 -15.95 16.65 15.05
C TYR A 534 -16.68 15.37 14.59
N ASP A 535 -16.49 14.96 13.34
CA ASP A 535 -17.00 13.67 12.80
C ASP A 535 -15.94 12.55 12.98
N LEU A 536 -16.32 11.28 12.99
CA LEU A 536 -15.45 10.15 13.37
C LEU A 536 -14.24 9.95 12.43
N LEU A 537 -14.33 10.41 11.19
CA LEU A 537 -13.28 10.28 10.17
C LEU A 537 -12.86 11.66 9.69
N ALA A 538 -11.57 11.85 9.45
CA ALA A 538 -11.02 13.10 8.95
C ALA A 538 -11.80 13.59 7.72
N SER A 539 -12.41 14.77 7.81
CA SER A 539 -12.90 15.51 6.63
C SER A 539 -11.76 16.24 5.91
N GLU A 540 -10.51 16.03 6.34
CA GLU A 540 -9.33 16.69 5.80
C GLU A 540 -8.43 15.69 5.06
N ALA A 541 -8.84 15.31 3.85
CA ALA A 541 -7.87 15.29 2.77
C ALA A 541 -7.81 16.74 2.26
N ARG A 542 -6.84 17.51 2.73
CA ARG A 542 -6.56 18.85 2.19
C ARG A 542 -5.74 18.76 0.91
#